data_AF-A0AAV1KQK4-F1
#
_entry.id   AF-A0AAV1KQK4-F1
#
_cell.length_a   1.000
_cell.length_b   1.000
_cell.length_c   1.000
_cell.angle_alpha   90.00
_cell.angle_beta   90.00
_cell.angle_gamma   90.00
#
_symmetry.space_group_name_H-M   'P 1'
#
loop_
_entity.id
_entity.type
_entity.pdbx_description
1 polymer ?
#
loop_
_entity_poly.entity_id
_entity_poly.type
_entity_poly.pdbx_seq_one_letter_code
_entity_poly.pdbx_strand_id
1 'polypeptide(L)'
;MNIKLNYFIYFTSGSVKKIVSRKRKLVKILTNIATETLSDSVSQRLDQAQSLSRNKDLLENFYLLNKQAQTFLFMQLKQIHKSKMARRFTLDEKLMALLIMKQSPKSYKLLEKMFALPSKRTLNRLSEKVSIQPGLNPLIFEHISNTTKKWDTKQKLCTIVFDEVSLTPHLTFNEKDDIINGFVDIAGERKLKYCDHALVFMLRGICSPWRQSVAFYFCEGTVSAAELQCILKQIVPQVIRTGLIPLGLVCDQGSTFRTAIRRLREDTIRRRNIQGVHDDGSVNIADHDLSIFFDPPHLLKGLRNNFLNKDIIWEEKTASWKDIEFIFDLDSKLGHTRALPKLTAHHVDRQKIKKMKVSVAAQVFSARTAAMLKYTNALSK
;
A
#
# COMPACT_ATOMS: atom_id res chain seq x y z
N MET A 1 6.49 -53.57 -7.01
CA MET A 1 6.43 -54.81 -6.22
C MET A 1 5.35 -54.62 -5.15
N ASN A 2 4.18 -55.26 -5.36
CA ASN A 2 3.17 -55.77 -4.42
C ASN A 2 2.71 -54.93 -3.20
N ILE A 3 1.45 -54.90 -2.73
CA ILE A 3 0.13 -55.47 -3.03
C ILE A 3 -0.82 -54.70 -2.06
N LYS A 4 -2.05 -54.34 -2.48
CA LYS A 4 -3.32 -54.71 -1.81
C LYS A 4 -4.53 -54.06 -2.47
N LEU A 5 -5.33 -54.94 -3.08
CA LEU A 5 -6.73 -54.80 -3.41
C LEU A 5 -7.60 -54.65 -2.14
N ASN A 6 -8.82 -54.15 -2.39
CA ASN A 6 -10.06 -54.31 -1.62
C ASN A 6 -10.27 -53.47 -0.36
N TYR A 7 -11.31 -52.62 -0.39
CA TYR A 7 -12.50 -52.77 0.49
C TYR A 7 -13.71 -52.00 -0.07
N PHE A 8 -14.70 -52.79 -0.51
CA PHE A 8 -16.17 -52.67 -0.44
C PHE A 8 -16.91 -51.31 -0.40
N ILE A 9 -17.84 -51.17 -1.36
CA ILE A 9 -19.31 -51.01 -1.23
C ILE A 9 -19.82 -50.33 0.05
N TYR A 10 -20.58 -49.24 -0.08
CA TYR A 10 -21.94 -49.06 0.46
C TYR A 10 -22.47 -47.67 0.08
N PHE A 11 -23.48 -47.62 -0.80
CA PHE A 11 -24.55 -46.62 -0.67
C PHE A 11 -25.87 -47.31 -1.02
N THR A 12 -26.57 -47.68 0.04
CA THR A 12 -27.94 -48.17 0.05
C THR A 12 -28.93 -47.04 -0.21
N SER A 13 -29.96 -47.41 -0.97
CA SER A 13 -31.36 -47.00 -0.82
C SER A 13 -31.68 -45.51 -0.65
N GLY A 14 -32.02 -44.87 -1.77
CA GLY A 14 -32.72 -43.58 -1.79
C GLY A 14 -33.46 -43.35 -3.10
N SER A 15 -34.67 -43.91 -3.23
CA SER A 15 -35.70 -43.51 -4.19
C SER A 15 -35.39 -43.67 -5.69
N VAL A 16 -35.38 -44.91 -6.18
CA VAL A 16 -35.48 -45.22 -7.61
C VAL A 16 -36.92 -44.99 -8.09
N LYS A 17 -37.29 -43.73 -8.35
CA LYS A 17 -38.50 -43.41 -9.13
C LYS A 17 -38.18 -43.50 -10.63
N LYS A 18 -38.78 -44.52 -11.29
CA LYS A 18 -38.93 -44.74 -12.74
C LYS A 18 -37.90 -44.04 -13.66
N ILE A 19 -36.77 -44.71 -13.91
CA ILE A 19 -35.86 -44.35 -15.00
C ILE A 19 -36.40 -44.96 -16.30
N VAL A 20 -36.88 -44.11 -17.21
CA VAL A 20 -37.32 -44.48 -18.58
C VAL A 20 -36.16 -45.10 -19.38
N SER A 21 -36.44 -46.12 -20.21
CA SER A 21 -35.44 -46.95 -20.91
C SER A 21 -34.37 -46.17 -21.69
N ARG A 22 -34.71 -45.00 -22.25
CA ARG A 22 -33.77 -44.09 -22.94
C ARG A 22 -32.65 -43.56 -22.03
N LYS A 23 -32.94 -43.26 -20.75
CA LYS A 23 -31.92 -42.78 -19.79
C LYS A 23 -30.96 -43.90 -19.38
N ARG A 24 -31.40 -45.16 -19.31
CA ARG A 24 -30.49 -46.31 -19.07
C ARG A 24 -29.51 -46.54 -20.22
N LYS A 25 -29.97 -46.40 -21.47
CA LYS A 25 -29.08 -46.45 -22.65
C LYS A 25 -28.03 -45.34 -22.60
N LEU A 26 -28.45 -44.12 -22.27
CA LEU A 26 -27.55 -42.97 -22.19
C LEU A 26 -26.51 -43.11 -21.06
N VAL A 27 -26.93 -43.60 -19.89
CA VAL A 27 -26.02 -43.93 -18.79
C VAL A 27 -25.04 -45.03 -19.21
N LYS A 28 -25.50 -46.07 -19.92
CA LYS A 28 -24.65 -47.17 -20.41
C LYS A 28 -23.62 -46.70 -21.44
N ILE A 29 -24.02 -45.81 -22.35
CA ILE A 29 -23.13 -45.17 -23.33
C ILE A 29 -22.10 -44.29 -22.63
N LEU A 30 -22.52 -43.49 -21.65
CA LEU A 30 -21.60 -42.64 -20.87
C LEU A 30 -20.63 -43.45 -20.01
N THR A 31 -21.05 -44.58 -19.43
CA THR A 31 -20.14 -45.51 -18.75
C THR A 31 -19.20 -46.20 -19.72
N ASN A 32 -19.63 -46.54 -20.93
CA ASN A 32 -18.75 -47.15 -21.94
C ASN A 32 -17.68 -46.17 -22.43
N ILE A 33 -18.06 -44.91 -22.69
CA ILE A 33 -17.12 -43.82 -23.06
C ILE A 33 -16.15 -43.53 -21.90
N ALA A 34 -16.62 -43.60 -20.65
CA ALA A 34 -15.78 -43.45 -19.47
C ALA A 34 -14.81 -44.63 -19.28
N THR A 35 -15.22 -45.86 -19.63
CA THR A 35 -14.33 -47.03 -19.61
C THR A 35 -13.33 -47.03 -20.77
N GLU A 36 -13.69 -46.51 -21.94
CA GLU A 36 -12.77 -46.33 -23.08
C GLU A 36 -11.67 -45.32 -22.73
N THR A 37 -12.02 -44.18 -22.12
CA THR A 37 -11.03 -43.15 -21.69
C THR A 37 -10.17 -43.57 -20.49
N LEU A 38 -10.60 -44.55 -19.70
CA LEU A 38 -9.79 -45.17 -18.63
C LEU A 38 -8.85 -46.27 -19.16
N SER A 39 -8.99 -46.69 -20.42
CA SER A 39 -8.24 -47.80 -21.04
C SER A 39 -7.04 -47.39 -21.88
N ASP A 40 -6.80 -46.08 -22.10
CA ASP A 40 -5.69 -45.62 -22.93
C ASP A 40 -4.35 -46.04 -22.31
N SER A 41 -3.58 -46.82 -23.06
CA SER A 41 -2.22 -47.23 -22.70
C SER A 41 -1.32 -46.00 -22.54
N VAL A 42 -0.24 -46.10 -21.76
CA VAL A 42 0.75 -45.02 -21.60
C VAL A 42 1.28 -44.53 -22.95
N SER A 43 1.36 -45.43 -23.95
CA SER A 43 1.75 -45.11 -25.33
C SER A 43 0.74 -44.20 -26.04
N GLN A 44 -0.57 -44.48 -25.94
CA GLN A 44 -1.61 -43.64 -26.57
C GLN A 44 -1.68 -42.24 -25.94
N ARG A 45 -1.44 -42.13 -24.63
CA ARG A 45 -1.33 -40.82 -23.96
C ARG A 45 -0.07 -40.06 -24.38
N LEU A 46 1.04 -40.78 -24.60
CA LEU A 46 2.26 -40.20 -25.17
C LEU A 46 2.06 -39.74 -26.62
N ASP A 47 1.32 -40.49 -27.44
CA ASP A 47 1.02 -40.12 -28.83
C ASP A 47 0.07 -38.91 -28.92
N GLN A 48 -0.93 -38.82 -28.04
CA GLN A 48 -1.81 -37.64 -27.93
C GLN A 48 -1.05 -36.41 -27.38
N ALA A 49 -0.14 -36.60 -26.42
CA ALA A 49 0.74 -35.52 -25.96
C ALA A 49 1.72 -35.07 -27.05
N GLN A 50 2.22 -36.00 -27.86
CA GLN A 50 3.04 -35.70 -29.04
C GLN A 50 2.24 -34.98 -30.14
N SER A 51 0.96 -35.32 -30.35
CA SER A 51 0.12 -34.62 -31.35
C SER A 51 -0.24 -33.19 -30.92
N LEU A 52 -0.48 -32.96 -29.63
CA LEU A 52 -0.61 -31.61 -29.05
C LEU A 52 0.71 -30.82 -29.12
N SER A 53 1.84 -31.48 -28.90
CA SER A 53 3.18 -30.90 -29.06
C SER A 53 3.50 -30.55 -30.52
N ARG A 54 2.89 -31.25 -31.50
CA ARG A 54 3.02 -30.97 -32.94
C ARG A 54 2.24 -29.73 -33.40
N ASN A 55 1.31 -29.21 -32.60
CA ASN A 55 0.57 -28.01 -32.94
C ASN A 55 1.39 -26.76 -32.58
N LYS A 56 2.40 -26.48 -33.41
CA LYS A 56 3.38 -25.39 -33.23
C LYS A 56 2.72 -24.07 -32.86
N ASP A 57 1.63 -23.73 -33.53
CA ASP A 57 0.91 -22.47 -33.32
C ASP A 57 0.40 -22.32 -31.88
N LEU A 58 -0.06 -23.40 -31.25
CA LEU A 58 -0.58 -23.34 -29.88
C LEU A 58 0.55 -23.15 -28.86
N LEU A 59 1.69 -23.81 -29.08
CA LEU A 59 2.88 -23.63 -28.24
C LEU A 59 3.49 -22.24 -28.43
N GLU A 60 3.63 -21.77 -29.67
CA GLU A 60 4.14 -20.43 -29.98
C GLU A 60 3.24 -19.35 -29.36
N ASN A 61 1.92 -19.45 -29.54
CA ASN A 61 0.98 -18.52 -28.92
C ASN A 61 1.00 -18.58 -27.38
N PHE A 62 1.23 -19.76 -26.81
CA PHE A 62 1.36 -19.90 -25.36
C PHE A 62 2.60 -19.18 -24.82
N TYR A 63 3.74 -19.32 -25.50
CA TYR A 63 4.99 -18.65 -25.08
C TYR A 63 4.97 -17.13 -25.30
N LEU A 64 4.10 -16.63 -26.20
CA LEU A 64 3.83 -15.20 -26.36
C LEU A 64 3.03 -14.59 -25.18
N LEU A 65 2.32 -15.41 -24.39
CA LEU A 65 1.62 -14.92 -23.21
C LEU A 65 2.60 -14.44 -22.14
N ASN A 66 2.19 -13.49 -21.29
CA ASN A 66 3.00 -13.12 -20.13
C ASN A 66 3.07 -14.28 -19.11
N LYS A 67 4.12 -14.29 -18.28
CA LYS A 67 4.38 -15.37 -17.30
C LYS A 67 3.20 -15.67 -16.38
N GLN A 68 2.43 -14.66 -15.98
CA GLN A 68 1.27 -14.83 -15.10
C GLN A 68 0.12 -15.52 -15.82
N ALA A 69 -0.18 -15.11 -17.06
CA ALA A 69 -1.18 -15.76 -17.91
C ALA A 69 -0.79 -17.22 -18.22
N GLN A 70 0.49 -17.47 -18.54
CA GLN A 70 1.02 -18.82 -18.70
C GLN A 70 0.81 -19.66 -17.43
N THR A 71 1.16 -19.13 -16.26
CA THR A 71 0.98 -19.79 -14.96
C THR A 71 -0.49 -20.12 -14.71
N PHE A 72 -1.39 -19.17 -15.00
CA PHE A 72 -2.82 -19.36 -14.81
C PHE A 72 -3.39 -20.47 -15.71
N LEU A 73 -3.06 -20.44 -17.00
CA LEU A 73 -3.54 -21.43 -17.95
C LEU A 73 -3.03 -22.83 -17.61
N PHE A 74 -1.73 -22.98 -17.34
CA PHE A 74 -1.16 -24.26 -16.91
C PHE A 74 -1.81 -24.76 -15.63
N MET A 75 -2.06 -23.86 -14.67
CA MET A 75 -2.79 -24.19 -13.45
C MET A 75 -4.20 -24.69 -13.75
N GLN A 76 -4.93 -24.11 -14.71
CA GLN A 76 -6.26 -24.62 -15.08
C GLN A 76 -6.17 -26.03 -15.70
N LEU A 77 -5.30 -26.20 -16.70
CA LEU A 77 -5.14 -27.47 -17.43
C LEU A 77 -4.70 -28.61 -16.49
N LYS A 78 -3.75 -28.34 -15.59
CA LYS A 78 -3.24 -29.31 -14.61
C LYS A 78 -4.29 -29.80 -13.61
N GLN A 79 -5.33 -29.02 -13.36
CA GLN A 79 -6.32 -29.27 -12.32
C GLN A 79 -7.70 -29.66 -12.88
N ILE A 80 -7.88 -29.67 -14.20
CA ILE A 80 -9.19 -29.85 -14.85
C ILE A 80 -9.84 -31.19 -14.51
N HIS A 81 -9.06 -32.28 -14.51
CA HIS A 81 -9.54 -33.63 -14.18
C HIS A 81 -9.53 -33.94 -12.69
N LYS A 82 -9.16 -32.97 -11.83
CA LYS A 82 -9.05 -33.18 -10.39
C LYS A 82 -10.28 -32.67 -9.66
N SER A 83 -10.80 -33.51 -8.76
CA SER A 83 -11.83 -33.09 -7.82
C SER A 83 -11.33 -31.92 -6.96
N LYS A 84 -12.25 -31.08 -6.46
CA LYS A 84 -11.91 -29.85 -5.72
C LYS A 84 -10.92 -30.09 -4.57
N MET A 85 -11.07 -31.21 -3.84
CA MET A 85 -10.22 -31.59 -2.71
C MET A 85 -8.86 -32.20 -3.11
N ALA A 86 -8.76 -32.73 -4.33
CA ALA A 86 -7.52 -33.32 -4.87
C ALA A 86 -6.61 -32.27 -5.55
N ARG A 87 -7.08 -31.03 -5.71
CA ARG A 87 -6.27 -29.96 -6.32
C ARG A 87 -5.07 -29.61 -5.46
N ARG A 88 -3.91 -29.43 -6.09
CA ARG A 88 -2.63 -29.10 -5.43
C ARG A 88 -1.92 -28.01 -6.20
N PHE A 89 -1.57 -26.92 -5.50
CA PHE A 89 -1.01 -25.73 -6.11
C PHE A 89 0.46 -25.53 -5.72
N THR A 90 1.28 -25.08 -6.67
CA THR A 90 2.69 -24.68 -6.45
C THR A 90 2.77 -23.37 -5.68
N LEU A 91 3.98 -22.94 -5.30
CA LEU A 91 4.17 -21.65 -4.62
C LEU A 91 3.84 -20.49 -5.56
N ASP A 92 4.34 -20.50 -6.79
CA ASP A 92 4.09 -19.44 -7.79
C ASP A 92 2.60 -19.29 -8.12
N GLU A 93 1.88 -20.42 -8.28
CA GLU A 93 0.43 -20.44 -8.49
C GLU A 93 -0.31 -19.80 -7.29
N LYS A 94 0.13 -20.09 -6.06
CA LYS A 94 -0.45 -19.48 -4.85
C LYS A 94 -0.10 -18.00 -4.74
N LEU A 95 1.12 -17.58 -5.10
CA LEU A 95 1.53 -16.18 -5.09
C LEU A 95 0.74 -15.37 -6.11
N MET A 96 0.55 -15.89 -7.32
CA MET A 96 -0.33 -15.27 -8.32
C MET A 96 -1.76 -15.12 -7.80
N ALA A 97 -2.32 -16.20 -7.24
CA ALA A 97 -3.66 -16.17 -6.67
C ALA A 97 -3.77 -15.21 -5.47
N LEU A 98 -2.72 -15.13 -4.64
CA LEU A 98 -2.62 -14.19 -3.52
C LEU A 98 -2.64 -12.74 -3.99
N LEU A 99 -1.91 -12.41 -5.07
CA LEU A 99 -1.92 -11.06 -5.66
C LEU A 99 -3.34 -10.64 -6.07
N ILE A 100 -4.06 -11.50 -6.77
CA ILE A 100 -5.46 -11.22 -7.18
C ILE A 100 -6.35 -11.07 -5.95
N MET A 101 -6.19 -11.95 -4.95
CA MET A 101 -6.98 -11.88 -3.71
C MET A 101 -6.71 -10.60 -2.92
N LYS A 102 -5.45 -10.15 -2.83
CA LYS A 102 -5.08 -8.91 -2.13
C LYS A 102 -5.57 -7.67 -2.88
N GLN A 103 -5.60 -7.69 -4.21
CA GLN A 103 -6.16 -6.60 -5.02
C GLN A 103 -7.68 -6.50 -4.91
N SER A 104 -8.39 -7.63 -4.99
CA SER A 104 -9.85 -7.68 -4.85
C SER A 104 -10.33 -9.03 -4.30
N PRO A 105 -10.60 -9.12 -2.98
CA PRO A 105 -11.13 -10.34 -2.36
C PRO A 105 -12.51 -10.74 -2.88
N LYS A 106 -13.29 -9.77 -3.41
CA LYS A 106 -14.61 -9.98 -4.01
C LYS A 106 -14.48 -10.59 -5.40
N SER A 107 -13.65 -10.00 -6.27
CA SER A 107 -13.38 -10.56 -7.60
C SER A 107 -12.74 -11.94 -7.50
N TYR A 108 -11.82 -12.14 -6.55
CA TYR A 108 -11.24 -13.45 -6.30
C TYR A 108 -12.28 -14.51 -5.93
N LYS A 109 -13.28 -14.16 -5.09
CA LYS A 109 -14.37 -15.09 -4.73
C LYS A 109 -15.23 -15.48 -5.92
N LEU A 110 -15.39 -14.58 -6.91
CA LEU A 110 -16.06 -14.89 -8.16
C LEU A 110 -15.20 -15.82 -9.02
N LEU A 111 -13.93 -15.49 -9.21
CA LEU A 111 -12.99 -16.29 -10.00
C LEU A 111 -12.80 -17.69 -9.41
N GLU A 112 -12.78 -17.85 -8.09
CA GLU A 112 -12.67 -19.15 -7.41
C GLU A 112 -13.84 -20.09 -7.72
N LYS A 113 -15.01 -19.54 -8.10
CA LYS A 113 -16.17 -20.34 -8.56
C LYS A 113 -16.04 -20.76 -10.02
N MET A 114 -15.38 -19.95 -10.85
CA MET A 114 -15.24 -20.17 -12.28
C MET A 114 -14.01 -21.00 -12.64
N PHE A 115 -12.92 -20.86 -11.87
CA PHE A 115 -11.62 -21.41 -12.17
C PHE A 115 -11.08 -22.26 -11.02
N ALA A 116 -10.16 -23.17 -11.34
CA ALA A 116 -9.38 -23.91 -10.35
C ALA A 116 -8.37 -22.98 -9.67
N LEU A 117 -8.77 -22.38 -8.55
CA LEU A 117 -7.94 -21.51 -7.71
C LEU A 117 -7.77 -22.06 -6.29
N PRO A 118 -6.68 -21.68 -5.59
CA PRO A 118 -6.52 -21.98 -4.16
C PRO A 118 -7.68 -21.44 -3.33
N SER A 119 -7.99 -22.10 -2.20
CA SER A 119 -8.96 -21.55 -1.25
C SER A 119 -8.39 -20.32 -0.54
N LYS A 120 -9.25 -19.39 -0.12
CA LYS A 120 -8.85 -18.24 0.73
C LYS A 120 -8.08 -18.67 1.97
N ARG A 121 -8.49 -19.77 2.62
CA ARG A 121 -7.79 -20.33 3.79
C ARG A 121 -6.34 -20.71 3.47
N THR A 122 -6.09 -21.28 2.28
CA THR A 122 -4.73 -21.64 1.84
C THR A 122 -3.87 -20.38 1.62
N LEU A 123 -4.46 -19.32 1.08
CA LEU A 123 -3.78 -18.04 0.85
C LEU A 123 -3.52 -17.26 2.14
N ASN A 124 -4.45 -17.30 3.10
CA ASN A 124 -4.25 -16.72 4.43
C ASN A 124 -3.11 -17.42 5.16
N ARG A 125 -3.10 -18.77 5.18
CA ARG A 125 -1.99 -19.55 5.76
C ARG A 125 -0.64 -19.27 5.08
N LEU A 126 -0.63 -18.96 3.79
CA LEU A 126 0.59 -18.53 3.10
C LEU A 126 1.04 -17.14 3.60
N SER A 127 0.10 -16.21 3.77
CA SER A 127 0.38 -14.86 4.28
C SER A 127 0.86 -14.88 5.72
N GLU A 128 0.29 -15.75 6.56
CA GLU A 128 0.65 -15.93 7.98
C GLU A 128 2.10 -16.38 8.21
N LYS A 129 2.81 -16.82 7.16
CA LYS A 129 4.24 -17.12 7.23
C LYS A 129 5.11 -15.87 7.34
N VAL A 130 4.58 -14.72 6.94
CA VAL A 130 5.29 -13.45 7.03
C VAL A 130 4.81 -12.74 8.29
N SER A 131 5.63 -12.79 9.35
CA SER A 131 5.36 -12.04 10.58
C SER A 131 5.81 -10.59 10.40
N ILE A 132 4.91 -9.65 10.72
CA ILE A 132 5.18 -8.22 10.71
C ILE A 132 4.80 -7.72 12.09
N GLN A 133 5.81 -7.32 12.86
CA GLN A 133 5.65 -6.79 14.22
C GLN A 133 5.99 -5.30 14.25
N PRO A 134 5.53 -4.56 15.27
CA PRO A 134 5.95 -3.19 15.50
C PRO A 134 7.47 -3.07 15.55
N GLY A 135 7.98 -1.95 15.07
CA GLY A 135 9.41 -1.69 14.93
C GLY A 135 9.98 -2.02 13.55
N LEU A 136 11.30 -2.27 13.55
CA LEU A 136 12.06 -2.57 12.34
C LEU A 136 11.88 -4.04 11.97
N ASN A 137 11.57 -4.32 10.71
CA ASN A 137 11.47 -5.69 10.22
C ASN A 137 12.76 -6.12 9.49
N PRO A 138 13.58 -7.02 10.08
CA PRO A 138 14.85 -7.44 9.48
C PRO A 138 14.70 -8.02 8.07
N LEU A 139 13.61 -8.76 7.81
CA LEU A 139 13.35 -9.38 6.50
C LEU A 139 13.16 -8.32 5.41
N ILE A 140 12.55 -7.18 5.76
CA ILE A 140 12.36 -6.06 4.83
C ILE A 140 13.72 -5.43 4.52
N PHE A 141 14.54 -5.15 5.52
CA PHE A 141 15.86 -4.55 5.32
C PHE A 141 16.82 -5.48 4.56
N GLU A 142 16.78 -6.78 4.82
CA GLU A 142 17.53 -7.79 4.06
C GLU A 142 17.10 -7.80 2.58
N HIS A 143 15.79 -7.78 2.34
CA HIS A 143 15.26 -7.72 0.98
C HIS A 143 15.68 -6.45 0.24
N ILE A 144 15.60 -5.28 0.91
CA ILE A 144 16.07 -4.01 0.36
C ILE A 144 17.56 -4.11 0.04
N SER A 145 18.40 -4.57 0.97
CA SER A 145 19.85 -4.73 0.78
C SER A 145 20.20 -5.62 -0.41
N ASN A 146 19.47 -6.73 -0.60
CA ASN A 146 19.70 -7.61 -1.74
C ASN A 146 19.27 -6.99 -3.07
N THR A 147 18.26 -6.13 -3.05
CA THR A 147 17.73 -5.46 -4.25
C THR A 147 18.63 -4.28 -4.65
N THR A 148 19.09 -3.49 -3.69
CA THR A 148 19.93 -2.30 -3.89
C THR A 148 21.34 -2.61 -4.40
N LYS A 149 21.86 -3.83 -4.17
CA LYS A 149 23.14 -4.28 -4.74
C LYS A 149 23.21 -4.11 -6.26
N LYS A 150 22.08 -4.27 -6.95
CA LYS A 150 21.96 -4.16 -8.41
C LYS A 150 21.63 -2.75 -8.89
N TRP A 151 21.39 -1.81 -7.99
CA TRP A 151 20.95 -0.46 -8.32
C TRP A 151 22.13 0.47 -8.58
N ASP A 152 21.92 1.40 -9.50
CA ASP A 152 22.81 2.52 -9.71
C ASP A 152 22.68 3.55 -8.59
N THR A 153 23.60 4.52 -8.55
CA THR A 153 23.62 5.54 -7.50
C THR A 153 22.33 6.37 -7.49
N LYS A 154 21.77 6.70 -8.67
CA LYS A 154 20.54 7.51 -8.76
C LYS A 154 19.34 6.80 -8.15
N GLN A 155 19.18 5.50 -8.40
CA GLN A 155 18.09 4.71 -7.85
C GLN A 155 18.21 4.50 -6.33
N LYS A 156 19.44 4.53 -5.79
CA LYS A 156 19.74 4.45 -4.35
C LYS A 156 19.42 5.73 -3.58
N LEU A 157 19.32 6.89 -4.25
CA LEU A 157 18.95 8.15 -3.60
C LEU A 157 17.50 8.08 -3.12
N CYS A 158 17.30 8.26 -1.81
CA CYS A 158 15.97 8.18 -1.20
C CYS A 158 15.73 9.25 -0.12
N THR A 159 14.46 9.39 0.25
CA THR A 159 14.02 10.13 1.44
C THR A 159 13.37 9.18 2.42
N ILE A 160 13.44 9.51 3.71
CA ILE A 160 12.72 8.82 4.77
C ILE A 160 11.51 9.68 5.10
N VAL A 161 10.33 9.17 4.76
CA VAL A 161 9.04 9.83 4.99
C VAL A 161 8.38 9.19 6.20
N PHE A 162 7.85 9.99 7.12
CA PHE A 162 7.08 9.48 8.24
C PHE A 162 5.91 10.37 8.62
N ASP A 163 4.84 9.73 9.09
CA ASP A 163 3.59 10.38 9.48
C ASP A 163 2.85 9.52 10.50
N GLU A 164 1.92 10.12 11.23
CA GLU A 164 1.02 9.47 12.18
C GLU A 164 -0.33 9.15 11.52
N VAL A 165 -0.79 7.92 11.67
CA VAL A 165 -2.08 7.45 11.15
C VAL A 165 -3.00 7.18 12.33
N SER A 166 -4.16 7.85 12.36
CA SER A 166 -5.19 7.59 13.37
C SER A 166 -5.80 6.20 13.18
N LEU A 167 -5.96 5.49 14.28
CA LEU A 167 -6.52 4.16 14.41
C LEU A 167 -7.76 4.22 15.31
N THR A 168 -8.67 3.26 15.14
CA THR A 168 -9.75 3.06 16.10
C THR A 168 -9.22 2.21 17.26
N PRO A 169 -9.24 2.71 18.51
CA PRO A 169 -8.78 1.94 19.67
C PRO A 169 -9.58 0.65 19.81
N HIS A 170 -8.90 -0.49 19.81
CA HIS A 170 -9.53 -1.79 19.95
C HIS A 170 -8.52 -2.84 20.44
N LEU A 171 -8.94 -3.69 21.37
CA LEU A 171 -8.14 -4.83 21.80
C LEU A 171 -8.52 -6.08 21.02
N THR A 172 -7.52 -6.75 20.47
CA THR A 172 -7.72 -8.02 19.75
C THR A 172 -6.77 -9.07 20.30
N PHE A 173 -7.29 -10.19 20.79
CA PHE A 173 -6.45 -11.33 21.15
C PHE A 173 -5.98 -12.09 19.91
N ASN A 174 -4.67 -12.23 19.76
CA ASN A 174 -4.05 -13.05 18.72
C ASN A 174 -3.66 -14.41 19.32
N GLU A 175 -4.51 -15.42 19.10
CA GLU A 175 -4.33 -16.78 19.61
C GLU A 175 -3.03 -17.45 19.15
N LYS A 176 -2.51 -17.07 17.98
CA LYS A 176 -1.33 -17.70 17.41
C LYS A 176 -0.05 -17.34 18.17
N ASP A 177 0.07 -16.06 18.51
CA ASP A 177 1.25 -15.50 19.16
C ASP A 177 1.03 -15.30 20.67
N ASP A 178 -0.16 -15.66 21.19
CA ASP A 178 -0.60 -15.47 22.57
C ASP A 178 -0.44 -14.03 23.07
N ILE A 179 -0.83 -13.08 22.22
CA ILE A 179 -0.62 -11.64 22.44
C ILE A 179 -1.93 -10.89 22.28
N ILE A 180 -2.22 -9.99 23.23
CA ILE A 180 -3.29 -9.01 23.10
C ILE A 180 -2.76 -7.80 22.29
N ASN A 181 -3.29 -7.56 21.11
CA ASN A 181 -3.01 -6.35 20.32
C ASN A 181 -3.87 -5.17 20.78
N GLY A 182 -3.46 -3.94 20.44
CA GLY A 182 -4.22 -2.71 20.75
C GLY A 182 -3.64 -1.86 21.88
N PHE A 183 -2.42 -2.19 22.30
CA PHE A 183 -1.66 -1.38 23.25
C PHE A 183 -0.57 -0.56 22.55
N VAL A 184 -0.11 0.49 23.23
CA VAL A 184 1.07 1.26 22.84
C VAL A 184 2.29 0.33 22.82
N ASP A 185 3.01 0.34 21.69
CA ASP A 185 4.20 -0.47 21.44
C ASP A 185 5.18 0.39 20.62
N ILE A 186 6.19 0.91 21.33
CA ILE A 186 7.18 1.82 20.78
C ILE A 186 8.56 1.27 21.14
N ALA A 187 9.39 1.04 20.12
CA ALA A 187 10.79 0.63 20.28
C ALA A 187 10.99 -0.60 21.20
N GLY A 188 10.04 -1.55 21.22
CA GLY A 188 10.09 -2.76 22.04
C GLY A 188 9.58 -2.58 23.48
N GLU A 189 9.15 -1.38 23.85
CA GLU A 189 8.49 -1.10 25.13
C GLU A 189 6.98 -1.08 24.95
N ARG A 190 6.33 -2.10 25.50
CA ARG A 190 4.87 -2.17 25.50
C ARG A 190 4.31 -1.55 26.78
N LYS A 191 3.45 -0.54 26.62
CA LYS A 191 2.80 0.18 27.73
C LYS A 191 1.33 -0.27 27.79
N LEU A 192 0.79 -0.48 29.00
CA LEU A 192 -0.62 -0.84 29.22
C LEU A 192 -1.57 0.37 29.01
N LYS A 193 -1.46 0.98 27.83
CA LYS A 193 -2.25 2.11 27.35
C LYS A 193 -2.81 1.75 25.99
N TYR A 194 -4.06 2.11 25.72
CA TYR A 194 -4.66 1.87 24.42
C TYR A 194 -3.92 2.66 23.35
N CYS A 195 -3.66 2.04 22.20
CA CYS A 195 -3.17 2.77 21.04
C CYS A 195 -4.35 3.29 20.20
N ASP A 196 -4.24 4.54 19.77
CA ASP A 196 -5.19 5.22 18.90
C ASP A 196 -4.50 5.80 17.65
N HIS A 197 -3.17 5.68 17.56
CA HIS A 197 -2.37 6.09 16.40
C HIS A 197 -1.27 5.07 16.09
N ALA A 198 -0.80 5.10 14.84
CA ALA A 198 0.42 4.42 14.42
C ALA A 198 1.37 5.40 13.72
N LEU A 199 2.59 5.51 14.22
CA LEU A 199 3.68 6.20 13.54
C LEU A 199 4.28 5.27 12.48
N VAL A 200 4.26 5.66 11.21
CA VAL A 200 4.73 4.82 10.09
C VAL A 200 5.90 5.46 9.37
N PHE A 201 6.92 4.66 9.05
CA PHE A 201 8.09 5.07 8.27
C PHE A 201 8.11 4.39 6.90
N MET A 202 8.33 5.19 5.87
CA MET A 202 8.41 4.77 4.47
C MET A 202 9.65 5.35 3.80
N LEU A 203 10.37 4.52 3.06
CA LEU A 203 11.43 4.96 2.15
C LEU A 203 10.82 5.28 0.80
N ARG A 204 11.26 6.38 0.20
CA ARG A 204 10.82 6.82 -1.13
C ARG A 204 12.01 7.20 -1.98
N GLY A 205 12.12 6.60 -3.16
CA GLY A 205 13.14 6.97 -4.15
C GLY A 205 12.95 8.41 -4.64
N ILE A 206 14.06 9.14 -4.81
CA ILE A 206 14.06 10.53 -5.28
C ILE A 206 14.04 10.56 -6.80
N CYS A 207 15.01 9.88 -7.43
CA CYS A 207 15.15 9.82 -8.88
C CYS A 207 14.41 8.62 -9.50
N SER A 208 13.74 7.80 -8.69
CA SER A 208 13.07 6.57 -9.15
C SER A 208 11.77 6.33 -8.39
N PRO A 209 10.71 5.84 -9.07
CA PRO A 209 9.36 5.78 -8.52
C PRO A 209 9.12 4.52 -7.65
N TRP A 210 10.02 4.23 -6.71
CA TRP A 210 9.87 3.12 -5.77
C TRP A 210 9.56 3.65 -4.36
N ARG A 211 8.83 2.84 -3.59
CA ARG A 211 8.48 3.12 -2.20
C ARG A 211 8.40 1.83 -1.39
N GLN A 212 8.82 1.87 -0.13
CA GLN A 212 8.80 0.70 0.76
C GLN A 212 8.56 1.15 2.20
N SER A 213 7.52 0.63 2.85
CA SER A 213 7.32 0.79 4.29
C SER A 213 8.34 -0.06 5.05
N VAL A 214 9.01 0.51 6.04
CA VAL A 214 10.13 -0.15 6.74
C VAL A 214 9.92 -0.35 8.24
N ALA A 215 9.10 0.49 8.87
CA ALA A 215 8.79 0.38 10.28
C ALA A 215 7.44 1.02 10.59
N PHE A 216 6.81 0.56 11.67
CA PHE A 216 5.67 1.23 12.28
C PHE A 216 5.69 1.02 13.79
N TYR A 217 5.11 1.94 14.55
CA TYR A 217 5.03 1.91 16.01
C TYR A 217 3.64 2.32 16.46
N PHE A 218 3.10 1.70 17.50
CA PHE A 218 1.78 2.04 18.03
C PHE A 218 1.91 3.04 19.16
N CYS A 219 1.18 4.16 19.09
CA CYS A 219 1.23 5.24 20.06
C CYS A 219 -0.17 5.70 20.50
N GLU A 220 -0.20 6.45 21.59
CA GLU A 220 -1.37 7.16 22.10
C GLU A 220 -1.20 8.65 21.73
N GLY A 221 -2.08 9.18 20.89
CA GLY A 221 -1.93 10.49 20.26
C GLY A 221 -0.69 10.55 19.38
N THR A 222 0.35 11.22 19.89
CA THR A 222 1.61 11.44 19.17
C THR A 222 2.78 10.90 19.98
N VAL A 223 3.82 10.43 19.28
CA VAL A 223 5.06 10.02 19.94
C VAL A 223 5.75 11.21 20.61
N SER A 224 6.41 10.99 21.76
CA SER A 224 7.19 12.06 22.36
C SER A 224 8.38 12.44 21.48
N ALA A 225 8.83 13.68 21.59
CA ALA A 225 10.00 14.15 20.83
C ALA A 225 11.27 13.32 21.13
N ALA A 226 11.41 12.79 22.35
CA ALA A 226 12.55 11.95 22.72
C ALA A 226 12.45 10.55 22.10
N GLU A 227 11.27 9.92 22.14
CA GLU A 227 11.03 8.62 21.48
C GLU A 227 11.28 8.73 19.97
N LEU A 228 10.77 9.78 19.31
CA LEU A 228 11.00 9.99 17.88
C LEU A 228 12.48 10.11 17.53
N GLN A 229 13.27 10.80 18.34
CA GLN A 229 14.72 10.90 18.14
C GLN A 229 15.41 9.54 18.27
N CYS A 230 15.01 8.75 19.26
CA CYS A 230 15.52 7.39 19.44
C CYS A 230 15.22 6.54 18.20
N ILE A 231 13.97 6.57 17.74
CA ILE A 231 13.53 5.84 16.54
C ILE A 231 14.31 6.28 15.29
N LEU A 232 14.48 7.59 15.07
CA LEU A 232 15.25 8.10 13.92
C LEU A 232 16.73 7.65 13.98
N LYS A 233 17.33 7.68 15.17
CA LYS A 233 18.70 7.18 15.40
C LYS A 233 18.82 5.66 15.21
N GLN A 234 17.73 4.90 15.25
CA GLN A 234 17.72 3.48 14.92
C GLN A 234 17.47 3.22 13.42
N ILE A 235 16.54 3.96 12.80
CA ILE A 235 16.13 3.76 11.40
C ILE A 235 17.22 4.19 10.44
N VAL A 236 17.77 5.40 10.58
CA VAL A 236 18.71 5.97 9.62
C VAL A 236 19.93 5.05 9.40
N PRO A 237 20.61 4.54 10.44
CA PRO A 237 21.72 3.60 10.25
C PRO A 237 21.31 2.32 9.52
N GLN A 238 20.12 1.79 9.80
CA GLN A 238 19.64 0.56 9.15
C GLN A 238 19.36 0.79 7.66
N VAL A 239 18.83 1.96 7.30
CA VAL A 239 18.66 2.37 5.90
C VAL A 239 20.02 2.45 5.20
N ILE A 240 21.00 3.12 5.81
CA ILE A 240 22.36 3.25 5.24
C ILE A 240 23.01 1.88 5.03
N ARG A 241 22.87 0.96 6.00
CA ARG A 241 23.40 -0.42 5.91
C ARG A 241 22.83 -1.22 4.73
N THR A 242 21.66 -0.87 4.21
CA THR A 242 21.13 -1.51 2.99
C THR A 242 21.83 -1.06 1.71
N GLY A 243 22.72 -0.05 1.75
CA GLY A 243 23.35 0.56 0.58
C GLY A 243 22.48 1.62 -0.11
N LEU A 244 21.40 2.05 0.55
CA LEU A 244 20.64 3.24 0.17
C LEU A 244 21.33 4.51 0.65
N ILE A 245 21.04 5.62 -0.03
CA ILE A 245 21.61 6.93 0.26
C ILE A 245 20.46 7.87 0.63
N PRO A 246 20.09 7.96 1.92
CA PRO A 246 19.06 8.88 2.37
C PRO A 246 19.58 10.32 2.26
N LEU A 247 18.84 11.21 1.58
CA LEU A 247 19.21 12.63 1.47
C LEU A 247 18.39 13.55 2.39
N GLY A 248 17.28 13.04 2.91
CA GLY A 248 16.46 13.85 3.79
C GLY A 248 15.33 13.12 4.48
N LEU A 249 14.81 13.80 5.51
CA LEU A 249 13.66 13.42 6.30
C LEU A 249 12.46 14.26 5.85
N VAL A 250 11.31 13.61 5.61
CA VAL A 250 10.06 14.27 5.23
C VAL A 250 9.00 13.94 6.26
N CYS A 251 8.39 14.95 6.85
CA CYS A 251 7.35 14.78 7.86
C CYS A 251 6.34 15.92 7.86
N ASP A 252 5.30 15.78 8.68
CA ASP A 252 4.32 16.84 8.90
C ASP A 252 4.87 17.93 9.87
N GLN A 253 4.01 18.88 10.27
CA GLN A 253 4.39 19.97 11.18
C GLN A 253 3.96 19.76 12.64
N GLY A 254 3.75 18.52 13.07
CA GLY A 254 3.45 18.17 14.46
C GLY A 254 4.41 18.85 15.44
N SER A 255 3.90 19.32 16.59
CA SER A 255 4.72 20.01 17.60
C SER A 255 5.84 19.11 18.13
N THR A 256 5.55 17.82 18.30
CA THR A 256 6.49 16.77 18.69
C THR A 256 7.57 16.56 17.63
N PHE A 257 7.19 16.50 16.35
CA PHE A 257 8.12 16.32 15.23
C PHE A 257 9.06 17.51 15.09
N ARG A 258 8.51 18.73 15.12
CA ARG A 258 9.31 19.97 15.10
C ARG A 258 10.29 20.04 16.28
N THR A 259 9.84 19.63 17.47
CA THR A 259 10.69 19.60 18.66
C THR A 259 11.81 18.57 18.51
N ALA A 260 11.51 17.37 18.02
CA ALA A 260 12.49 16.31 17.80
C ALA A 260 13.57 16.74 16.80
N ILE A 261 13.15 17.29 15.66
CA ILE A 261 14.06 17.79 14.62
C ILE A 261 14.92 18.93 15.17
N ARG A 262 14.32 19.87 15.92
CA ARG A 262 15.06 20.98 16.52
C ARG A 262 16.19 20.49 17.42
N ARG A 263 15.93 19.56 18.37
CA ARG A 263 17.03 19.12 19.25
C ARG A 263 18.08 18.29 18.49
N LEU A 264 17.70 17.54 17.45
CA LEU A 264 18.69 16.87 16.59
C LEU A 264 19.57 17.89 15.82
N ARG A 265 18.98 19.01 15.39
CA ARG A 265 19.71 20.10 14.76
C ARG A 265 20.64 20.80 15.76
N GLU A 266 20.17 21.06 16.98
CA GLU A 266 21.00 21.61 18.06
C GLU A 266 22.21 20.71 18.38
N ASP A 267 22.00 19.39 18.47
CA ASP A 267 23.08 18.41 18.63
C ASP A 267 24.09 18.46 17.47
N THR A 268 23.59 18.58 16.24
CA THR A 268 24.41 18.65 15.02
C THR A 268 25.29 19.91 15.02
N ILE A 269 24.69 21.06 15.30
CA ILE A 269 25.40 22.35 15.38
C ILE A 269 26.50 22.29 16.44
N ARG A 270 26.20 21.75 17.63
CA ARG A 270 27.20 21.59 18.69
C ARG A 270 28.41 20.77 18.23
N ARG A 271 28.20 19.64 17.54
CA ARG A 271 29.30 18.82 17.02
C ARG A 271 30.11 19.54 15.94
N ARG A 272 29.43 20.20 15.00
CA ARG A 272 30.08 20.93 13.90
C ARG A 272 30.90 22.11 14.39
N ASN A 273 30.41 22.84 15.39
CA ASN A 273 31.15 23.94 16.01
C ASN A 273 32.47 23.46 16.62
N ILE A 274 32.48 22.28 17.27
CA ILE A 274 33.72 21.67 17.80
C ILE A 274 34.68 21.29 16.67
N GLN A 275 34.16 20.90 15.50
CA GLN A 275 34.95 20.50 14.33
C GLN A 275 35.31 21.68 13.40
N GLY A 276 34.85 22.91 13.68
CA GLY A 276 35.04 24.07 12.81
C GLY A 276 34.28 24.01 11.48
N VAL A 277 33.20 23.22 11.40
CA VAL A 277 32.39 23.03 10.18
C VAL A 277 31.19 23.99 10.17
N HIS A 278 30.88 24.57 9.00
CA HIS A 278 29.76 25.49 8.82
C HIS A 278 28.39 24.79 8.95
N ASP A 279 27.39 25.49 9.51
CA ASP A 279 26.01 25.01 9.60
C ASP A 279 25.27 25.18 8.26
N ASP A 280 24.98 24.09 7.57
CA ASP A 280 24.19 24.04 6.34
C ASP A 280 22.68 23.84 6.57
N GLY A 281 22.25 23.78 7.83
CA GLY A 281 20.87 23.54 8.23
C GLY A 281 20.39 22.09 8.15
N SER A 282 21.26 21.15 7.81
CA SER A 282 20.97 19.72 7.89
C SER A 282 21.04 19.17 9.32
N VAL A 283 20.59 17.93 9.48
CA VAL A 283 20.69 17.16 10.72
C VAL A 283 21.61 15.97 10.48
N ASN A 284 22.60 15.81 11.35
CA ASN A 284 23.55 14.71 11.29
C ASN A 284 23.09 13.52 12.17
N ILE A 285 22.84 12.38 11.53
CA ILE A 285 22.48 11.12 12.20
C ILE A 285 23.39 10.01 11.68
N ALA A 286 24.18 9.41 12.57
CA ALA A 286 25.15 8.35 12.25
C ALA A 286 26.10 8.75 11.12
N ASP A 287 26.76 9.91 11.30
CA ASP A 287 27.74 10.49 10.38
C ASP A 287 27.20 10.76 8.96
N HIS A 288 25.87 10.87 8.84
CA HIS A 288 25.19 11.16 7.59
C HIS A 288 24.32 12.41 7.73
N ASP A 289 24.54 13.37 6.83
CA ASP A 289 23.84 14.64 6.83
C ASP A 289 22.52 14.53 6.05
N LEU A 290 21.42 14.93 6.69
CA LEU A 290 20.06 14.79 6.18
C LEU A 290 19.37 16.15 6.13
N SER A 291 18.87 16.53 4.96
CA SER A 291 18.01 17.71 4.82
C SER A 291 16.62 17.45 5.41
N ILE A 292 16.00 18.48 5.98
CA ILE A 292 14.65 18.37 6.55
C ILE A 292 13.65 19.03 5.61
N PHE A 293 12.59 18.29 5.27
CA PHE A 293 11.47 18.79 4.49
C PHE A 293 10.16 18.61 5.26
N PHE A 294 9.33 19.65 5.27
CA PHE A 294 7.96 19.56 5.75
C PHE A 294 7.01 19.38 4.57
N ASP A 295 5.94 18.61 4.76
CA ASP A 295 4.97 18.35 3.70
C ASP A 295 4.34 19.64 3.15
N PRO A 296 4.61 20.02 1.88
CA PRO A 296 4.13 21.30 1.33
C PRO A 296 2.60 21.44 1.29
N PRO A 297 1.81 20.40 0.95
CA PRO A 297 0.36 20.42 1.12
C PRO A 297 -0.10 20.78 2.55
N HIS A 298 0.54 20.25 3.59
CA HIS A 298 0.28 20.65 4.97
C HIS A 298 0.63 22.12 5.23
N LEU A 299 1.77 22.62 4.73
CA LEU A 299 2.14 24.04 4.82
C LEU A 299 1.08 24.96 4.20
N LEU A 300 0.60 24.61 3.00
CA LEU A 300 -0.39 25.39 2.28
C LEU A 300 -1.74 25.44 3.02
N LYS A 301 -2.16 24.30 3.59
CA LYS A 301 -3.35 24.25 4.47
C LYS A 301 -3.15 25.12 5.72
N GLY A 302 -1.96 25.08 6.32
CA GLY A 302 -1.60 25.92 7.47
C GLY A 302 -1.69 27.41 7.15
N LEU A 303 -1.09 27.84 6.04
CA LEU A 303 -1.16 29.21 5.54
C LEU A 303 -2.62 29.65 5.35
N ARG A 304 -3.43 28.83 4.67
CA ARG A 304 -4.87 29.09 4.47
C ARG A 304 -5.60 29.24 5.80
N ASN A 305 -5.39 28.31 6.74
CA ASN A 305 -6.05 28.32 8.04
C ASN A 305 -5.65 29.53 8.89
N ASN A 306 -4.40 29.97 8.81
CA ASN A 306 -3.96 31.19 9.48
C ASN A 306 -4.60 32.41 8.83
N PHE A 307 -4.57 32.51 7.49
CA PHE A 307 -5.15 33.62 6.76
C PHE A 307 -6.66 33.75 6.96
N LEU A 308 -7.37 32.63 7.16
CA LEU A 308 -8.80 32.62 7.51
C LEU A 308 -9.10 33.34 8.82
N ASN A 309 -8.19 33.29 9.79
CA ASN A 309 -8.41 33.76 11.17
C ASN A 309 -7.61 35.01 11.53
N LYS A 310 -6.61 35.36 10.72
CA LYS A 310 -5.62 36.41 10.97
C LYS A 310 -5.27 37.09 9.66
N ASP A 311 -4.94 38.37 9.74
CA ASP A 311 -4.43 39.11 8.61
C ASP A 311 -2.94 38.81 8.37
N ILE A 312 -2.50 38.96 7.12
CA ILE A 312 -1.10 38.81 6.72
C ILE A 312 -0.52 40.20 6.53
N ILE A 313 0.55 40.51 7.24
CA ILE A 313 1.30 41.77 7.08
C ILE A 313 2.52 41.50 6.21
N TRP A 314 2.65 42.26 5.12
CA TRP A 314 3.80 42.19 4.20
C TRP A 314 4.16 43.61 3.74
N GLU A 315 5.40 44.05 3.98
CA GLU A 315 5.88 45.38 3.57
C GLU A 315 4.88 46.50 3.93
N GLU A 316 4.48 46.57 5.21
CA GLU A 316 3.51 47.55 5.76
C GLU A 316 2.08 47.45 5.20
N LYS A 317 1.81 46.53 4.28
CA LYS A 317 0.48 46.27 3.74
C LYS A 317 -0.17 45.11 4.48
N THR A 318 -1.48 45.20 4.64
CA THR A 318 -2.29 44.17 5.29
C THR A 318 -3.18 43.51 4.25
N ALA A 319 -3.07 42.19 4.12
CA ALA A 319 -4.02 41.37 3.38
C ALA A 319 -4.97 40.70 4.39
N SER A 320 -6.28 40.73 4.10
CA SER A 320 -7.29 40.13 4.97
C SER A 320 -8.11 39.07 4.22
N TRP A 321 -8.66 38.11 4.95
CA TRP A 321 -9.59 37.14 4.35
C TRP A 321 -10.82 37.81 3.73
N LYS A 322 -11.18 39.01 4.21
CA LYS A 322 -12.25 39.84 3.64
C LYS A 322 -12.04 40.15 2.16
N ASP A 323 -10.79 40.25 1.71
CA ASP A 323 -10.48 40.49 0.30
C ASP A 323 -10.92 39.29 -0.56
N ILE A 324 -10.76 38.08 -0.04
CA ILE A 324 -11.20 36.83 -0.69
C ILE A 324 -12.72 36.71 -0.65
N GLU A 325 -13.35 37.09 0.46
CA GLU A 325 -14.82 37.15 0.58
C GLU A 325 -15.43 38.14 -0.42
N PHE A 326 -14.82 39.32 -0.56
CA PHE A 326 -15.27 40.38 -1.45
C PHE A 326 -15.23 39.94 -2.93
N ILE A 327 -14.09 39.44 -3.42
CA ILE A 327 -14.01 38.97 -4.82
C ILE A 327 -14.96 37.79 -5.07
N PHE A 328 -15.18 36.93 -4.06
CA PHE A 328 -16.07 35.80 -4.19
C PHE A 328 -17.52 36.25 -4.31
N ASP A 329 -17.96 37.21 -3.49
CA ASP A 329 -19.32 37.78 -3.57
C ASP A 329 -19.55 38.49 -4.91
N LEU A 330 -18.58 39.30 -5.36
CA LEU A 330 -18.63 39.96 -6.67
C LEU A 330 -18.73 38.96 -7.81
N ASP A 331 -17.83 37.98 -7.84
CA ASP A 331 -17.78 36.98 -8.92
C ASP A 331 -19.01 36.09 -8.90
N SER A 332 -19.52 35.71 -7.72
CA SER A 332 -20.70 34.82 -7.61
C SER A 332 -21.98 35.43 -8.18
N LYS A 333 -22.10 36.76 -8.22
CA LYS A 333 -23.24 37.48 -8.81
C LYS A 333 -23.27 37.42 -10.34
N LEU A 334 -22.16 37.08 -10.99
CA LEU A 334 -22.05 37.00 -12.46
C LEU A 334 -22.63 35.71 -13.06
N GLY A 335 -23.18 34.79 -12.24
CA GLY A 335 -23.90 33.61 -12.71
C GLY A 335 -23.03 32.65 -13.52
N HIS A 336 -23.22 32.58 -14.84
CA HIS A 336 -22.47 31.69 -15.74
C HIS A 336 -21.18 32.30 -16.30
N THR A 337 -20.99 33.63 -16.21
CA THR A 337 -19.83 34.34 -16.76
C THR A 337 -18.72 34.56 -15.72
N ARG A 338 -18.69 33.73 -14.67
CA ARG A 338 -17.75 33.85 -13.55
C ARG A 338 -16.29 33.81 -14.01
N ALA A 339 -15.55 34.80 -13.54
CA ALA A 339 -14.11 34.83 -13.62
C ALA A 339 -13.46 33.83 -12.65
N LEU A 340 -14.11 33.39 -11.56
CA LEU A 340 -13.55 32.41 -10.61
C LEU A 340 -14.47 31.18 -10.39
N PRO A 341 -14.76 30.36 -11.43
CA PRO A 341 -15.74 29.28 -11.32
C PRO A 341 -15.33 28.15 -10.37
N LYS A 342 -14.02 28.02 -10.07
CA LYS A 342 -13.50 27.04 -9.09
C LYS A 342 -13.65 27.53 -7.64
N LEU A 343 -13.74 28.84 -7.43
CA LEU A 343 -13.91 29.43 -6.10
C LEU A 343 -15.39 29.34 -5.73
N THR A 344 -15.71 28.41 -4.83
CA THR A 344 -17.08 28.14 -4.35
C THR A 344 -17.21 28.49 -2.87
N ALA A 345 -18.42 28.43 -2.32
CA ALA A 345 -18.64 28.63 -0.89
C ALA A 345 -17.76 27.71 -0.02
N HIS A 346 -17.41 26.50 -0.48
CA HIS A 346 -16.48 25.59 0.21
C HIS A 346 -15.04 26.11 0.34
N HIS A 347 -14.69 27.21 -0.33
CA HIS A 347 -13.37 27.84 -0.28
C HIS A 347 -13.32 29.01 0.68
N VAL A 348 -14.46 29.68 0.91
CA VAL A 348 -14.54 31.00 1.56
C VAL A 348 -15.33 30.93 2.86
N ASP A 349 -16.49 30.26 2.85
CA ASP A 349 -17.36 30.14 4.01
C ASP A 349 -16.76 29.20 5.06
N ARG A 350 -16.45 29.76 6.23
CA ARG A 350 -15.84 29.05 7.37
C ARG A 350 -16.60 27.80 7.78
N GLN A 351 -17.93 27.78 7.67
CA GLN A 351 -18.76 26.63 8.05
C GLN A 351 -18.71 25.51 7.01
N LYS A 352 -18.49 25.85 5.74
CA LYS A 352 -18.49 24.90 4.62
C LYS A 352 -17.10 24.46 4.19
N ILE A 353 -16.05 25.14 4.66
CA ILE A 353 -14.66 24.84 4.32
C ILE A 353 -14.28 23.44 4.81
N LYS A 354 -13.90 22.59 3.86
CA LYS A 354 -13.28 21.30 4.14
C LYS A 354 -11.80 21.52 4.47
N LYS A 355 -11.48 21.74 5.77
CA LYS A 355 -10.13 22.14 6.22
C LYS A 355 -9.01 21.23 5.74
N MET A 356 -9.26 19.93 5.64
CA MET A 356 -8.26 18.93 5.21
C MET A 356 -8.06 18.82 3.69
N LYS A 357 -8.95 19.41 2.87
CA LYS A 357 -8.89 19.28 1.42
C LYS A 357 -7.89 20.27 0.82
N VAL A 358 -6.71 19.77 0.44
CA VAL A 358 -5.60 20.58 -0.11
C VAL A 358 -6.02 21.37 -1.35
N SER A 359 -6.82 20.79 -2.25
CA SER A 359 -7.25 21.47 -3.47
C SER A 359 -8.00 22.78 -3.18
N VAL A 360 -8.74 22.83 -2.06
CA VAL A 360 -9.47 24.04 -1.64
C VAL A 360 -8.49 25.13 -1.25
N ALA A 361 -7.45 24.80 -0.48
CA ALA A 361 -6.41 25.76 -0.12
C ALA A 361 -5.63 26.25 -1.36
N ALA A 362 -5.25 25.33 -2.26
CA ALA A 362 -4.52 25.67 -3.48
C ALA A 362 -5.32 26.54 -4.45
N GLN A 363 -6.64 26.34 -4.55
CA GLN A 363 -7.50 27.13 -5.42
C GLN A 363 -7.72 28.56 -4.90
N VAL A 364 -7.73 28.75 -3.57
CA VAL A 364 -7.72 30.11 -2.98
C VAL A 364 -6.44 30.84 -3.36
N PHE A 365 -5.28 30.22 -3.15
CA PHE A 365 -3.96 30.80 -3.49
C PHE A 365 -3.55 30.55 -4.95
N SER A 366 -4.48 30.80 -5.89
CA SER A 366 -4.23 30.61 -7.31
C SER A 366 -3.88 31.92 -8.02
N ALA A 367 -3.14 31.83 -9.13
CA ALA A 367 -2.84 32.98 -9.98
C ALA A 367 -4.11 33.70 -10.48
N ARG A 368 -5.20 32.95 -10.67
CA ARG A 368 -6.48 33.49 -11.14
C ARG A 368 -7.17 34.33 -10.04
N THR A 369 -7.14 33.86 -8.80
CA THR A 369 -7.62 34.62 -7.64
C THR A 369 -6.83 35.93 -7.49
N ALA A 370 -5.49 35.85 -7.62
CA ALA A 370 -4.62 37.03 -7.55
C ALA A 370 -4.89 38.03 -8.69
N ALA A 371 -5.15 37.56 -9.90
CA ALA A 371 -5.50 38.42 -11.03
C ALA A 371 -6.84 39.16 -10.79
N MET A 372 -7.84 38.49 -10.23
CA MET A 372 -9.12 39.12 -9.91
C MET A 372 -8.97 40.19 -8.81
N LEU A 373 -8.20 39.91 -7.76
CA LEU A 373 -7.88 40.90 -6.72
C LEU A 373 -7.21 42.15 -7.30
N LYS A 374 -6.25 41.96 -8.22
CA LYS A 374 -5.59 43.09 -8.90
C LYS A 374 -6.57 43.89 -9.75
N TYR A 375 -7.45 43.20 -10.49
CA TYR A 375 -8.46 43.84 -11.34
C TYR A 375 -9.46 44.66 -10.51
N THR A 376 -10.01 44.10 -9.44
CA THR A 376 -10.96 44.82 -8.57
C THR A 376 -10.32 46.01 -7.87
N ASN A 377 -9.05 45.89 -7.45
CA ASN A 377 -8.30 47.01 -6.88
C ASN A 377 -8.05 48.13 -7.91
N ALA A 378 -7.79 47.79 -9.17
CA ALA A 378 -7.62 48.77 -10.24
C ALA A 378 -8.92 49.52 -10.57
N LEU A 379 -10.07 48.88 -10.42
CA LEU A 379 -11.39 49.51 -10.60
C LEU A 379 -11.86 50.34 -9.40
N SER A 380 -11.27 50.14 -8.23
CA SER A 380 -11.64 50.83 -6.99
C SER A 380 -10.80 52.09 -6.73
N LYS A 381 -9.82 52.37 -7.60
CA LYS A 381 -9.09 53.63 -7.70
C LYS A 381 -9.72 54.51 -8.75
#